data_AF-A0A6F9DXL7-F1
#
_entry.id   AF-A0A6F9DXL7-F1
#
_cell.length_a   1.000
_cell.length_b   1.000
_cell.length_c   1.000
_cell.angle_alpha   90.00
_cell.angle_beta   90.00
_cell.angle_gamma   90.00
#
_symmetry.space_group_name_H-M   'P 1'
#
loop_
_entity.id
_entity.type
_entity.pdbx_description
1 polymer ?
#
loop_
_entity_poly.entity_id
_entity_poly.type
_entity_poly.pdbx_seq_one_letter_code
_entity_poly.pdbx_strand_id
1 'polypeptide(L)'
;MAAKLSLMKMKMHATGNNSIPEGERVFLSVTLHESVNISLAPQAIFVSDQWTIGKLVDYVTEKLKISNNNHKNLSNKIKLFSSQSNDAFHFDAVISNLIKQELLFNGSTVILANVLSDQNVL
;
A
#
# COMPACT_ATOMS: atom_id res chain seq x y z
N MET A 1 -12.43 20.09 -10.97
CA MET A 1 -12.72 18.71 -11.47
C MET A 1 -11.40 17.97 -11.69
N ALA A 2 -10.94 17.11 -10.77
CA ALA A 2 -9.66 16.38 -10.94
C ALA A 2 -9.70 14.96 -10.37
N ALA A 3 -10.40 14.73 -9.25
CA ALA A 3 -10.50 13.43 -8.59
C ALA A 3 -11.10 12.31 -9.47
N LYS A 4 -12.03 12.66 -10.37
CA LYS A 4 -12.74 11.68 -11.22
C LYS A 4 -11.83 11.10 -12.32
N LEU A 5 -10.89 11.88 -12.85
CA LEU A 5 -9.95 11.41 -13.88
C LEU A 5 -8.82 10.56 -13.28
N SER A 6 -8.36 10.90 -12.08
CA SER A 6 -7.35 10.12 -11.33
C SER A 6 -7.86 8.72 -11.03
N LEU A 7 -9.12 8.60 -10.56
CA LEU A 7 -9.74 7.31 -10.24
C LEU A 7 -9.98 6.46 -11.49
N MET A 8 -10.36 7.08 -12.62
CA MET A 8 -10.56 6.36 -13.89
C MET A 8 -9.27 5.80 -14.48
N LYS A 9 -8.17 6.56 -14.43
CA LYS A 9 -6.84 6.07 -14.81
C LYS A 9 -6.36 4.96 -13.88
N MET A 10 -6.60 5.12 -12.58
CA MET A 10 -6.26 4.13 -11.56
C MET A 10 -6.99 2.81 -11.84
N LYS A 11 -8.30 2.83 -12.12
CA LYS A 11 -9.08 1.62 -12.47
C LYS A 11 -8.64 0.95 -13.78
N MET A 12 -8.12 1.69 -14.76
CA MET A 12 -7.61 1.09 -16.01
C MET A 12 -6.24 0.43 -15.88
N HIS A 13 -5.37 0.92 -15.00
CA HIS A 13 -4.01 0.37 -14.80
C HIS A 13 -3.86 -0.47 -13.53
N ALA A 14 -4.89 -0.49 -12.67
CA ALA A 14 -4.87 -1.24 -11.43
C ALA A 14 -4.64 -2.71 -11.72
N THR A 15 -3.49 -3.21 -11.28
CA THR A 15 -3.09 -4.61 -11.46
C THR A 15 -3.12 -5.26 -10.08
N GLY A 16 -3.87 -6.35 -9.99
CA GLY A 16 -4.16 -7.07 -8.76
C GLY A 16 -4.46 -8.53 -9.09
N ASN A 17 -4.77 -9.31 -8.06
CA ASN A 17 -5.08 -10.72 -8.26
C ASN A 17 -6.53 -10.87 -8.76
N ASN A 18 -6.71 -11.35 -10.00
CA ASN A 18 -8.03 -11.55 -10.61
C ASN A 18 -8.93 -12.54 -9.84
N SER A 19 -8.37 -13.32 -8.91
CA SER A 19 -9.14 -14.20 -8.03
C SER A 19 -9.97 -13.46 -6.97
N ILE A 20 -9.78 -12.15 -6.79
CA ILE A 20 -10.54 -11.36 -5.80
C ILE A 20 -11.88 -10.95 -6.44
N PRO A 21 -13.03 -11.27 -5.82
CA PRO A 21 -14.34 -10.86 -6.33
C PRO A 21 -14.54 -9.34 -6.22
N GLU A 22 -15.30 -8.76 -7.15
CA GLU A 22 -15.43 -7.30 -7.29
C GLU A 22 -15.95 -6.59 -6.04
N GLY A 23 -16.81 -7.25 -5.25
CA GLY A 23 -17.36 -6.68 -4.00
C GLY A 23 -16.31 -6.48 -2.90
N GLU A 24 -15.20 -7.20 -2.97
CA GLU A 24 -14.11 -7.16 -1.96
C GLU A 24 -12.88 -6.41 -2.49
N ARG A 25 -12.93 -5.86 -3.72
CA ARG A 25 -11.80 -5.16 -4.34
C ARG A 25 -11.64 -3.77 -3.75
N VAL A 26 -10.54 -3.58 -3.05
CA VAL A 26 -10.06 -2.28 -2.58
C VAL A 26 -8.98 -1.80 -3.53
N PHE A 27 -9.21 -0.65 -4.17
CA PHE A 27 -8.24 -0.02 -5.05
C PHE A 27 -7.35 0.90 -4.24
N LEU A 28 -6.03 0.80 -4.41
CA LEU A 28 -5.05 1.62 -3.71
C LEU A 28 -3.99 2.09 -4.70
N SER A 29 -3.48 3.31 -4.51
CA SER A 29 -2.34 3.80 -5.25
C SER A 29 -1.09 3.67 -4.40
N VAL A 30 -0.14 2.85 -4.83
CA VAL A 30 1.11 2.65 -4.09
C VAL A 30 2.19 3.55 -4.69
N THR A 31 2.72 4.45 -3.88
CA THR A 31 3.89 5.27 -4.20
C THR A 31 5.09 4.77 -3.42
N LEU A 32 6.29 5.00 -3.95
CA LEU A 32 7.53 4.67 -3.26
C LEU A 32 8.15 5.93 -2.67
N HIS A 33 8.61 5.81 -1.42
CA HIS A 33 9.38 6.87 -0.78
C HIS A 33 10.82 6.87 -1.29
N GLU A 34 11.51 8.01 -1.16
CA GLU A 34 12.93 8.16 -1.55
C GLU A 34 13.85 7.14 -0.86
N SER A 35 13.51 6.74 0.36
CA SER A 35 14.24 5.73 1.15
C SER A 35 14.21 4.34 0.50
N VAL A 36 13.35 4.12 -0.50
CA VAL A 36 13.20 2.87 -1.25
C VAL A 36 13.57 3.09 -2.71
N ASN A 37 12.83 3.96 -3.42
CA ASN A 37 13.08 4.30 -4.82
C ASN A 37 12.19 5.47 -5.28
N ILE A 38 12.76 6.65 -5.53
CA ILE A 38 11.97 7.83 -6.00
C ILE A 38 11.68 7.82 -7.52
N SER A 39 12.39 7.01 -8.31
CA SER A 39 12.26 6.99 -9.77
C SER A 39 11.09 6.16 -10.30
N LEU A 40 10.38 5.46 -9.41
CA LEU A 40 9.27 4.58 -9.77
C LEU A 40 7.93 5.34 -9.67
N ALA A 41 7.19 5.36 -10.78
CA ALA A 41 5.88 6.00 -10.83
C ALA A 41 4.88 5.31 -9.87
N PRO A 42 3.88 6.05 -9.34
CA PRO A 42 2.80 5.47 -8.55
C PRO A 42 2.14 4.32 -9.29
N GLN A 43 1.99 3.18 -8.64
CA GLN A 43 1.31 2.04 -9.21
C GLN A 43 -0.07 1.86 -8.59
N ALA A 44 -1.09 1.90 -9.45
CA ALA A 44 -2.43 1.51 -9.08
C ALA A 44 -2.48 -0.01 -8.87
N ILE A 45 -3.03 -0.46 -7.75
CA ILE A 45 -3.27 -1.88 -7.49
C ILE A 45 -4.67 -2.07 -6.93
N PHE A 46 -5.17 -3.30 -7.02
CA PHE A 46 -6.37 -3.70 -6.28
C PHE A 46 -6.07 -4.95 -5.47
N VAL A 47 -6.60 -4.97 -4.25
CA VAL A 47 -6.41 -6.06 -3.29
C VAL A 47 -7.74 -6.40 -2.63
N SER A 48 -7.81 -7.52 -1.91
CA SER A 48 -9.00 -7.88 -1.16
C SER A 48 -9.01 -7.11 0.16
N ASP A 49 -10.18 -6.65 0.60
CA ASP A 49 -10.34 -6.05 1.93
C ASP A 49 -9.97 -7.02 3.06
N GLN A 50 -10.03 -8.33 2.81
CA GLN A 50 -9.60 -9.37 3.75
C GLN A 50 -8.07 -9.50 3.87
N TRP A 51 -7.29 -8.78 3.06
CA TRP A 51 -5.83 -8.86 3.16
C TRP A 51 -5.31 -8.05 4.34
N THR A 52 -4.27 -8.59 4.98
CA THR A 52 -3.47 -7.84 5.94
C THR A 52 -2.52 -6.90 5.23
N ILE A 53 -2.08 -5.85 5.93
CA ILE A 53 -1.07 -4.92 5.42
C ILE A 53 0.24 -5.64 5.13
N GLY A 54 0.62 -6.64 5.93
CA GLY A 54 1.77 -7.51 5.64
C GLY A 54 1.67 -8.18 4.27
N LYS A 55 0.51 -8.73 3.94
CA LYS A 55 0.27 -9.37 2.64
C LYS A 55 0.23 -8.36 1.50
N LEU A 56 -0.34 -7.17 1.73
CA LEU A 56 -0.31 -6.06 0.78
C LEU A 56 1.12 -5.63 0.47
N VAL A 57 1.94 -5.42 1.51
CA VAL A 57 3.35 -5.04 1.36
C VAL A 57 4.10 -6.11 0.59
N ASP A 58 3.95 -7.39 0.97
CA ASP A 58 4.60 -8.50 0.29
C ASP A 58 4.28 -8.50 -1.22
N TYR A 59 2.98 -8.43 -1.57
CA TYR A 59 2.52 -8.34 -2.95
C TYR A 59 3.10 -7.14 -3.70
N VAL A 60 3.11 -5.96 -3.08
CA VAL A 60 3.67 -4.74 -3.68
C VAL A 60 5.18 -4.88 -3.88
N THR A 61 5.89 -5.39 -2.88
CA THR A 61 7.34 -5.55 -2.94
C THR A 61 7.74 -6.56 -3.99
N GLU A 62 7.03 -7.68 -4.13
CA GLU A 62 7.24 -8.65 -5.20
C GLU A 62 6.99 -8.02 -6.57
N LYS A 63 5.87 -7.30 -6.71
CA LYS A 63 5.46 -6.67 -7.98
C LYS A 63 6.40 -5.55 -8.42
N LEU A 64 6.92 -4.77 -7.47
CA LEU A 64 7.86 -3.68 -7.71
C LEU A 64 9.34 -4.14 -7.65
N LYS A 65 9.58 -5.44 -7.44
CA LYS A 65 10.91 -6.04 -7.26
C LYS A 65 11.75 -5.35 -6.18
N ILE A 66 11.08 -4.97 -5.09
CA ILE A 66 11.70 -4.34 -3.92
C ILE A 66 12.09 -5.43 -2.94
N SER A 67 13.31 -5.37 -2.43
CA SER A 67 13.82 -6.35 -1.46
C SER A 67 13.16 -6.18 -0.08
N ASN A 68 12.08 -6.91 0.17
CA ASN A 68 11.46 -7.01 1.49
C ASN A 68 12.34 -7.86 2.43
N ASN A 69 13.20 -7.20 3.21
CA ASN A 69 14.03 -7.87 4.22
C ASN A 69 13.42 -7.81 5.62
N ASN A 70 12.10 -7.62 5.77
CA ASN A 70 11.44 -7.52 7.10
C ASN A 70 11.66 -8.74 7.99
N HIS A 71 11.93 -9.92 7.40
CA HIS A 71 12.24 -11.14 8.15
C HIS A 71 13.68 -11.18 8.70
N LYS A 72 14.62 -10.47 8.07
CA LYS A 72 15.97 -10.33 8.62
C LYS A 72 15.89 -9.34 9.77
N ASN A 73 16.57 -9.63 10.88
CA ASN A 73 16.64 -8.75 12.05
C ASN A 73 17.49 -7.49 11.77
N LEU A 74 17.09 -6.74 10.74
CA LEU A 74 17.71 -5.52 10.29
C LEU A 74 17.05 -4.34 11.01
N SER A 75 17.84 -3.32 11.29
CA SER A 75 17.35 -2.09 11.90
C SER A 75 16.27 -1.40 11.05
N ASN A 76 16.28 -1.62 9.72
CA ASN A 76 15.35 -1.01 8.77
C ASN A 76 14.31 -2.02 8.29
N LYS A 77 13.03 -1.60 8.28
CA LYS A 77 11.87 -2.37 7.85
C LYS A 77 11.05 -1.57 6.84
N ILE A 78 10.55 -2.27 5.82
CA ILE A 78 9.65 -1.70 4.82
C ILE A 78 8.25 -1.65 5.42
N LYS A 79 7.78 -0.45 5.75
CA LYS A 79 6.42 -0.19 6.24
C LYS A 79 5.59 0.53 5.18
N LEU A 80 4.28 0.41 5.31
CA LEU A 80 3.30 1.05 4.43
C LEU A 80 2.68 2.21 5.21
N PHE A 81 2.65 3.39 4.61
CA PHE A 81 2.20 4.63 5.23
C PHE A 81 0.97 5.15 4.50
N SER A 82 0.08 5.79 5.25
CA SER A 82 -1.02 6.54 4.64
C SER A 82 -0.51 7.87 4.10
N SER A 83 -0.79 8.20 2.83
CA SER A 83 -0.47 9.54 2.31
C SER A 83 -1.31 10.65 2.95
N GLN A 84 -2.41 10.32 3.63
CA GLN A 84 -3.23 11.31 4.34
C GLN A 84 -2.75 11.55 5.77
N SER A 85 -2.44 10.47 6.50
CA SER A 85 -2.06 10.56 7.91
C SER A 85 -0.55 10.59 8.13
N ASN A 86 0.25 10.25 7.11
CA ASN A 86 1.69 9.99 7.20
C ASN A 86 2.09 8.97 8.28
N ASP A 87 1.12 8.15 8.70
CA ASP A 87 1.25 7.17 9.75
C ASP A 87 1.44 5.77 9.16
N ALA A 88 2.28 4.96 9.79
CA ALA A 88 2.57 3.60 9.38
C ALA A 88 1.43 2.67 9.77
N PHE A 89 0.92 1.92 8.80
CA PHE A 89 -0.01 0.85 9.09
C PHE A 89 0.71 -0.34 9.73
N HIS A 90 0.08 -0.94 10.74
CA HIS A 90 0.53 -2.20 11.31
C HIS A 90 0.38 -3.35 10.31
N PHE A 91 1.40 -4.19 10.16
CA PHE A 91 1.36 -5.36 9.26
C PHE A 91 0.25 -6.35 9.60
N ASP A 92 -0.12 -6.43 10.88
CA ASP A 92 -1.19 -7.29 11.39
C ASP A 92 -2.60 -6.73 11.09
N ALA A 93 -2.70 -5.44 10.77
CA ALA A 93 -3.99 -4.82 10.46
C ALA A 93 -4.57 -5.36 9.15
N VAL A 94 -5.87 -5.62 9.16
CA VAL A 94 -6.65 -6.03 7.97
C VAL A 94 -7.21 -4.78 7.29
N ILE A 95 -7.15 -4.73 5.96
CA ILE A 95 -7.63 -3.60 5.15
C ILE A 95 -9.09 -3.27 5.46
N SER A 96 -9.95 -4.28 5.58
CA SER A 96 -11.36 -4.13 5.95
C SER A 96 -11.53 -3.41 7.29
N ASN A 97 -10.65 -3.71 8.26
CA ASN A 97 -10.67 -3.04 9.56
C ASN A 97 -10.22 -1.58 9.45
N LEU A 98 -9.17 -1.30 8.67
CA LEU A 98 -8.70 0.07 8.43
C LEU A 98 -9.78 0.92 7.75
N ILE A 99 -10.54 0.33 6.81
CA ILE A 99 -11.67 0.99 6.17
C ILE A 99 -12.79 1.28 7.16
N LYS A 100 -13.13 0.32 8.03
CA LYS A 100 -14.13 0.51 9.10
C LYS A 100 -13.73 1.57 10.11
N GLN A 101 -12.43 1.70 10.38
CA GLN A 101 -11.87 2.73 11.26
C GLN A 101 -11.64 4.07 10.55
N GLU A 102 -12.04 4.19 9.27
CA GLU A 102 -11.86 5.39 8.46
C GLU A 102 -10.39 5.84 8.34
N LEU A 103 -9.45 4.90 8.54
CA LEU A 103 -8.01 5.12 8.42
C LEU A 103 -7.51 4.92 6.98
N LEU A 104 -8.27 4.17 6.17
CA LEU A 104 -7.96 3.87 4.78
C LEU A 104 -9.25 3.89 3.96
N PHE A 105 -9.23 4.47 2.75
CA PHE A 105 -10.38 4.48 1.86
C PHE A 105 -10.07 3.81 0.53
N ASN A 106 -11.11 3.35 -0.15
CA ASN A 106 -10.99 2.82 -1.49
C ASN A 106 -10.64 3.96 -2.48
N GLY A 107 -9.48 3.86 -3.11
CA GLY A 107 -8.86 4.91 -3.93
C GLY A 107 -7.82 5.75 -3.18
N SER A 108 -7.52 5.44 -1.92
CA SER A 108 -6.47 6.12 -1.17
C SER A 108 -5.08 5.81 -1.71
N THR A 109 -4.16 6.75 -1.49
CA THR A 109 -2.74 6.59 -1.81
C THR A 109 -1.99 6.15 -0.55
N VAL A 110 -1.17 5.12 -0.72
CA VAL A 110 -0.28 4.58 0.30
C VAL A 110 1.17 4.69 -0.16
N ILE A 111 2.06 4.98 0.78
CA ILE A 111 3.47 5.21 0.53
C ILE A 111 4.25 4.04 1.12
N LEU A 112 5.07 3.38 0.32
CA LEU A 112 5.94 2.32 0.79
C LEU A 112 7.33 2.91 1.06
N ALA A 113 7.75 2.86 2.32
CA ALA A 113 9.01 3.44 2.78
C ALA A 113 9.80 2.46 3.63
N ASN A 114 11.13 2.54 3.52
CA ASN A 114 12.04 1.79 4.37
C ASN A 114 12.46 2.67 5.53
N VAL A 115 11.96 2.36 6.72
CA VAL A 115 12.17 3.15 7.94
C VAL A 115 12.80 2.27 9.01
N LEU A 116 13.40 2.89 10.04
CA LEU A 116 13.88 2.14 11.19
C LEU A 116 12.71 1.40 11.88
N SER A 117 12.97 0.26 12.51
CA SER A 117 11.94 -0.56 13.15
C SER A 117 11.08 0.22 14.17
N ASP A 118 11.67 1.22 14.82
CA ASP A 118 11.07 2.10 15.82
C ASP A 118 10.30 3.31 15.21
N GLN A 119 10.50 3.59 13.92
CA GLN A 119 9.88 4.73 13.24
C GLN A 119 8.51 4.35 12.67
N ASN A 120 7.45 5.03 13.13
CA ASN A 120 6.06 4.81 12.71
C ASN A 120 5.46 5.99 11.95
N VAL A 121 6.23 7.06 11.74
CA VAL A 121 5.81 8.25 10.99
C VAL A 121 6.88 8.62 9.97
N LEU A 122 6.45 9.16 8.83
CA LEU A 122 7.32 9.73 7.80
C LEU A 122 7.68 11.19 8.10
#